data_AF-A0A7R8WY94-F1
#
_entry.id   AF-A0A7R8WY94-F1
#
_cell.length_a   1.000
_cell.length_b   1.000
_cell.length_c   1.000
_cell.angle_alpha   90.00
_cell.angle_beta   90.00
_cell.angle_gamma   90.00
#
_symmetry.space_group_name_H-M   'P 1'
#
loop_
_entity.id
_entity.type
_entity.pdbx_description
1 polymer ?
#
loop_
_entity_poly.entity_id
_entity_poly.type
_entity_poly.pdbx_seq_one_letter_code
_entity_poly.pdbx_strand_id
1 'polypeptide(L)'
;MKTEDFEFEEGTVADLKAHLESKFGSPSTGFKIFTEGCPLPDSDALSGLEGKVVEVNIPLLGGKVHGSLARAGKVRGQTPKVEKQEKKKKKTGRAKRRMQYNRRFLSSVPSYDGRRRG
;
A
#
# COMPACT_ATOMS: atom_id res chain seq x y z
N MET A 1 -11.87 9.07 24.36
CA MET A 1 -13.03 9.49 23.55
C MET A 1 -13.27 10.96 23.86
N LYS A 2 -13.32 11.83 22.85
CA LYS A 2 -13.71 13.22 23.06
C LYS A 2 -15.24 13.26 23.03
N THR A 3 -15.84 13.65 24.14
CA THR A 3 -17.26 13.98 24.22
C THR A 3 -17.39 15.47 24.05
N GLU A 4 -18.20 15.89 23.10
CA GLU A 4 -18.55 17.30 22.89
C GLU A 4 -20.06 17.40 23.00
N ASP A 5 -20.52 18.38 23.79
CA ASP A 5 -21.94 18.67 23.93
C ASP A 5 -22.37 19.51 22.73
N PHE A 6 -23.49 19.14 22.11
CA PHE A 6 -24.08 19.86 20.99
C PHE A 6 -25.50 20.28 21.36
N GLU A 7 -25.77 21.58 21.23
CA GLU A 7 -27.12 22.14 21.36
C GLU A 7 -27.72 22.25 19.96
N PHE A 8 -28.82 21.54 19.73
CA PHE A 8 -29.61 21.61 18.50
C PHE A 8 -31.03 22.07 18.89
N GLU A 9 -31.55 23.11 18.24
CA GLU A 9 -32.88 23.66 18.57
C GLU A 9 -33.99 22.74 18.06
N GLU A 10 -34.00 22.38 16.77
CA GLU A 10 -34.83 21.33 16.16
C GLU A 10 -34.13 20.84 14.88
N GLY A 11 -34.20 19.54 14.57
CA GLY A 11 -33.56 19.02 13.36
C GLY A 11 -33.68 17.51 13.18
N THR A 12 -33.26 17.04 12.00
CA THR A 12 -33.17 15.63 11.65
C THR A 12 -31.74 15.12 11.79
N VAL A 13 -31.56 13.80 11.82
CA VAL A 13 -30.23 13.17 11.81
C VAL A 13 -29.40 13.60 10.58
N ALA A 14 -30.04 13.96 9.46
CA ALA A 14 -29.36 14.52 8.29
C ALA A 14 -28.68 15.87 8.58
N ASP A 15 -29.33 16.75 9.35
CA ASP A 15 -28.78 18.06 9.73
C ASP A 15 -27.59 17.91 10.67
N LEU A 16 -27.64 16.90 11.55
CA LEU A 16 -26.52 16.52 12.40
C LEU A 16 -25.32 16.05 11.55
N LYS A 17 -25.54 15.20 10.54
CA LYS A 17 -24.48 14.77 9.61
C LYS A 17 -23.86 15.94 8.83
N ALA A 18 -24.67 16.90 8.39
CA ALA A 18 -24.19 18.10 7.69
C ALA A 18 -23.34 19.00 8.60
N HIS A 19 -23.74 19.14 9.87
CA HIS A 19 -22.94 19.87 10.86
C HIS A 19 -21.60 19.16 11.16
N LEU A 20 -21.61 17.83 11.26
CA LEU A 20 -20.39 17.04 11.41
C LEU A 20 -19.48 17.16 10.17
N GLU A 21 -20.03 17.24 8.97
CA GLU A 21 -19.25 17.45 7.74
C GLU A 21 -18.51 18.80 7.76
N SER A 22 -19.18 19.88 8.15
CA SER A 22 -18.55 21.21 8.27
C SER A 22 -17.42 21.24 9.31
N LYS A 23 -17.61 20.55 10.45
CA LYS A 23 -16.66 20.55 11.58
C LYS A 23 -15.47 19.61 11.37
N PHE A 24 -15.71 18.42 10.83
CA PHE A 24 -14.71 17.34 10.74
C PHE A 24 -14.18 17.12 9.31
N GLY A 25 -14.72 17.82 8.30
CA GLY A 25 -14.20 17.82 6.93
C GLY A 25 -14.28 16.46 6.22
N SER A 26 -15.13 15.55 6.70
CA SER A 26 -15.40 14.24 6.09
C SER A 26 -16.80 14.24 5.45
N PRO A 27 -17.01 13.57 4.31
CA PRO A 27 -18.29 13.63 3.61
C PRO A 27 -19.42 13.05 4.47
N SER A 28 -20.58 13.73 4.49
CA SER A 28 -21.78 13.32 5.23
C SER A 28 -22.19 11.86 4.99
N THR A 29 -21.93 11.33 3.79
CA THR A 29 -22.18 9.94 3.39
C THR A 29 -21.43 8.90 4.22
N GLY A 30 -20.31 9.29 4.83
CA GLY A 30 -19.47 8.38 5.63
C GLY A 30 -19.94 8.22 7.07
N PHE A 31 -20.59 9.22 7.67
CA PHE A 31 -20.91 9.18 9.09
C PHE A 31 -22.01 8.16 9.40
N LYS A 32 -21.66 7.17 10.22
CA LYS A 32 -22.64 6.27 10.83
C LYS A 32 -22.87 6.71 12.26
N ILE A 33 -24.10 7.12 12.53
CA ILE A 33 -24.54 7.59 13.84
C ILE A 33 -25.29 6.44 14.51
N PHE A 34 -24.91 6.14 15.75
CA PHE A 34 -25.51 5.08 16.56
C PHE A 34 -25.97 5.62 17.90
N THR A 35 -27.09 5.08 18.38
CA THR A 35 -27.59 5.29 19.75
C THR A 35 -27.87 3.94 20.37
N GLU A 36 -27.25 3.65 21.53
CA GLU A 36 -27.38 2.35 22.22
C GLU A 36 -27.07 1.14 21.30
N GLY A 37 -26.18 1.32 20.32
CA GLY A 37 -25.82 0.28 19.34
C GLY A 37 -26.77 0.15 18.14
N CYS A 38 -27.87 0.90 18.08
CA CYS A 38 -28.78 0.94 16.94
C CYS A 38 -28.37 2.05 15.95
N PRO A 39 -28.20 1.74 14.64
CA PRO A 39 -27.92 2.75 13.63
C PRO A 39 -29.15 3.62 13.41
N LEU A 40 -28.96 4.95 13.46
CA LEU A 40 -30.04 5.90 13.20
C LEU A 40 -30.11 6.26 11.70
N PRO A 41 -31.27 6.09 11.05
CA PRO A 41 -31.52 6.60 9.70
C PRO A 41 -31.60 8.14 9.68
N ASP A 42 -31.39 8.71 8.50
CA ASP A 42 -31.40 10.17 8.28
C ASP A 42 -32.77 10.82 8.56
N SER A 43 -33.84 10.03 8.54
CA SER A 43 -35.22 10.47 8.72
C SER A 43 -35.64 10.63 10.19
N ASP A 44 -34.83 10.18 11.15
CA ASP A 44 -35.18 10.28 12.57
C ASP A 44 -35.02 11.72 13.08
N ALA A 45 -35.95 12.12 13.94
CA ALA A 45 -35.92 13.42 14.59
C ALA A 45 -34.95 13.42 15.79
N LEU A 46 -34.23 14.52 15.98
CA LEU A 46 -33.29 14.68 17.10
C LEU A 46 -33.98 14.81 18.46
N SER A 47 -35.27 15.14 18.48
CA SER A 47 -36.08 15.25 19.71
C SER A 47 -36.15 13.95 20.53
N GLY A 48 -36.04 12.79 19.89
CA GLY A 48 -36.02 11.49 20.58
C GLY A 48 -34.69 11.15 21.26
N LEU A 49 -33.67 12.00 21.10
CA LEU A 49 -32.28 11.75 21.52
C LEU A 49 -31.83 12.69 22.66
N GLU A 50 -32.75 13.46 23.23
CA GLU A 50 -32.49 14.36 24.35
C GLU A 50 -31.83 13.60 25.52
N GLY A 51 -30.62 14.02 25.89
CA GLY A 51 -29.86 13.43 26.99
C GLY A 51 -29.19 12.08 26.69
N LYS A 52 -29.21 11.59 25.44
CA LYS A 52 -28.55 10.34 25.04
C LYS A 52 -27.16 10.60 24.47
N VAL A 53 -26.23 9.70 24.77
CA VAL A 53 -24.88 9.71 24.18
C VAL A 53 -24.97 9.09 22.78
N VAL A 54 -24.50 9.84 21.79
CA VAL A 54 -24.48 9.42 20.39
C VAL A 54 -23.06 8.99 20.00
N GLU A 55 -22.93 7.81 19.41
CA GLU A 55 -21.66 7.30 18.88
C GLU A 55 -21.55 7.58 17.38
N VAL A 56 -20.49 8.26 16.98
CA VAL A 56 -20.20 8.58 15.57
C VAL A 56 -19.05 7.71 15.08
N ASN A 57 -19.28 6.92 14.05
CA ASN A 57 -18.26 6.10 13.39
C ASN A 57 -17.94 6.65 12.00
N ILE A 58 -16.65 6.92 11.75
CA ILE A 58 -16.13 7.36 10.45
C ILE A 58 -15.41 6.16 9.80
N PRO A 59 -15.98 5.56 8.75
CA PRO A 59 -15.31 4.49 8.02
C PRO A 59 -14.11 5.06 7.26
N LEU A 60 -12.95 4.43 7.42
CA LEU A 60 -11.76 4.76 6.63
C LEU A 60 -12.02 4.41 5.15
N LEU A 61 -11.65 5.34 4.26
CA LEU A 61 -11.64 5.11 2.82
C LEU A 61 -10.67 3.96 2.50
N GLY A 62 -11.18 2.92 1.82
CA GLY A 62 -10.37 1.79 1.34
C GLY A 62 -10.75 0.41 1.90
N GLY A 63 -11.54 0.35 2.98
CA GLY A 63 -12.12 -0.89 3.50
C GLY A 63 -11.13 -2.06 3.67
N LYS A 64 -11.65 -3.29 3.78
CA LYS A 64 -10.82 -4.50 3.83
C LYS A 64 -10.40 -4.87 2.40
N VAL A 65 -9.15 -4.60 2.04
CA VAL A 65 -8.60 -4.91 0.71
C VAL A 65 -8.42 -6.42 0.53
N HIS A 66 -8.89 -6.97 -0.59
CA HIS A 66 -8.65 -8.37 -0.95
C HIS A 66 -7.20 -8.55 -1.47
N GLY A 67 -6.64 -9.75 -1.31
CA GLY A 67 -5.29 -10.06 -1.76
C GLY A 67 -4.37 -10.29 -0.57
N SER A 68 -4.09 -11.56 -0.29
CA SER A 68 -3.23 -11.95 0.82
C SER A 68 -1.76 -11.72 0.49
N LEU A 69 -1.00 -11.24 1.47
CA LEU A 69 0.46 -11.16 1.42
C LEU A 69 1.15 -12.54 1.50
N ALA A 70 0.36 -13.63 1.51
CA ALA A 70 0.83 -15.01 1.70
C ALA A 70 1.86 -15.48 0.67
N ARG A 71 1.95 -14.82 -0.49
CA ARG A 71 2.91 -15.17 -1.56
C ARG A 71 4.17 -14.29 -1.57
N ALA A 72 4.30 -13.34 -0.66
CA ALA A 72 5.48 -12.48 -0.58
C ALA A 72 6.74 -13.32 -0.31
N GLY A 73 7.75 -13.19 -1.18
CA GLY A 73 9.03 -13.88 -1.01
C GLY A 73 9.05 -15.37 -1.37
N LYS A 74 7.94 -15.96 -1.86
CA LYS A 74 7.85 -17.41 -2.20
C LYS A 74 9.02 -17.89 -3.06
N VAL A 75 9.32 -17.17 -4.13
CA VAL A 75 10.39 -17.55 -5.09
C VAL A 75 11.78 -17.45 -4.47
N ARG A 76 12.02 -16.43 -3.63
CA ARG A 76 13.29 -16.25 -2.93
C ARG A 76 13.53 -17.33 -1.86
N GLY A 77 12.48 -17.85 -1.24
CA GLY A 77 12.58 -18.95 -0.25
C GLY A 77 12.66 -20.35 -0.88
N GLN A 78 12.01 -20.56 -2.02
CA GLN A 78 12.08 -21.83 -2.75
C GLN A 78 13.42 -22.07 -3.43
N THR A 79 14.13 -21.01 -3.82
CA THR A 79 15.40 -21.13 -4.51
C THR A 79 16.52 -21.52 -3.54
N PRO A 80 17.34 -22.54 -3.84
CA PRO A 80 18.46 -22.91 -2.98
C PRO A 80 19.45 -21.76 -2.89
N LYS A 81 19.93 -21.48 -1.68
CA LYS A 81 20.90 -20.41 -1.45
C LYS A 81 22.30 -20.85 -1.87
N VAL A 82 22.67 -20.56 -3.11
CA VAL A 82 24.01 -20.85 -3.62
C VAL A 82 25.00 -19.76 -3.16
N GLU A 83 26.04 -20.17 -2.46
CA GLU A 83 27.14 -19.30 -2.05
C GLU A 83 28.03 -18.91 -3.25
N LYS A 84 28.65 -17.73 -3.16
CA LYS A 84 29.56 -17.27 -4.20
C LYS A 84 30.88 -18.03 -4.08
N GLN A 85 31.22 -18.80 -5.11
CA GLN A 85 32.54 -19.40 -5.21
C GLN A 85 33.63 -18.33 -5.29
N GLU A 86 34.76 -18.58 -4.62
CA GLU A 86 35.93 -17.72 -4.71
C GLU A 86 36.50 -17.75 -6.13
N LYS A 87 36.57 -16.56 -6.76
CA LYS A 87 37.15 -16.39 -8.09
C LYS A 87 38.40 -15.52 -7.97
N LYS A 88 39.46 -15.92 -8.67
CA LYS A 88 40.69 -15.12 -8.78
C LYS A 88 40.34 -13.70 -9.24
N LYS A 89 40.94 -12.70 -8.60
CA LYS A 89 40.74 -11.29 -8.96
C LYS A 89 41.08 -11.10 -10.45
N LYS A 90 40.12 -10.61 -11.22
CA LYS A 90 40.33 -10.31 -12.64
C LYS A 90 41.29 -9.13 -12.76
N LYS A 91 42.24 -9.20 -13.70
CA LYS A 91 43.09 -8.05 -14.05
C LYS A 91 42.19 -6.87 -14.47
N THR A 92 42.56 -5.65 -14.09
CA THR A 92 41.84 -4.41 -14.40
C THR A 92 42.68 -3.48 -15.29
N GLY A 93 42.08 -2.41 -15.81
CA GLY A 93 42.77 -1.37 -16.59
C GLY A 93 43.50 -1.87 -17.84
N ARG A 94 44.70 -1.34 -18.06
CA ARG A 94 45.53 -1.63 -19.23
C ARG A 94 45.87 -3.11 -19.35
N ALA A 95 46.13 -3.79 -18.23
CA ALA A 95 46.43 -5.22 -18.21
C ALA A 95 45.25 -6.07 -18.71
N LYS A 96 44.01 -5.69 -18.35
CA LYS A 96 42.79 -6.33 -18.88
C LYS A 96 42.63 -6.11 -20.38
N ARG A 97 42.87 -4.88 -20.86
CA ARG A 97 42.76 -4.52 -22.28
C ARG A 97 43.76 -5.29 -23.13
N ARG A 98 45.01 -5.44 -22.68
CA ARG A 98 46.03 -6.26 -23.35
C ARG A 98 45.60 -7.72 -23.46
N MET A 99 45.12 -8.32 -22.37
CA MET A 99 44.61 -9.70 -22.38
C MET A 99 43.41 -9.86 -23.33
N GLN A 100 42.49 -8.89 -23.37
CA GLN A 100 41.34 -8.91 -24.27
C GLN A 100 41.74 -8.81 -25.74
N TYR A 101 42.71 -7.94 -26.08
CA TYR A 101 43.24 -7.84 -27.44
C TYR A 101 43.88 -9.14 -27.88
N ASN A 102 44.80 -9.68 -27.06
CA ASN A 102 45.46 -10.94 -27.36
C ASN A 102 44.44 -12.06 -27.59
N ARG A 103 43.41 -12.16 -26.74
CA ARG A 103 42.36 -13.19 -26.84
C ARG A 103 41.46 -13.05 -28.07
N ARG A 104 41.16 -11.81 -28.50
CA ARG A 104 40.22 -11.53 -29.59
C ARG A 104 40.86 -11.50 -30.98
N PHE A 105 42.16 -11.28 -31.05
CA PHE A 105 42.83 -10.99 -32.32
C PHE A 105 44.11 -11.78 -32.55
N LEU A 106 44.91 -12.06 -31.51
CA LEU A 106 46.18 -12.79 -31.68
C LEU A 106 46.02 -14.30 -31.48
N SER A 107 45.25 -14.73 -30.49
CA SER A 107 45.09 -16.16 -30.17
C SER A 107 43.87 -16.81 -30.82
N SER A 108 42.94 -16.03 -31.37
CA SER A 108 41.76 -16.55 -32.05
C SER A 108 42.07 -16.71 -33.54
N VAL A 109 42.36 -17.93 -33.98
CA VAL A 109 42.37 -18.25 -35.41
C VAL A 109 40.92 -18.28 -35.89
N PRO A 110 40.55 -17.59 -36.98
CA PRO A 110 39.21 -17.71 -37.56
C PRO A 110 38.98 -19.17 -37.93
N SER A 111 37.99 -19.81 -37.31
CA SER A 111 37.55 -21.12 -37.78
C SER A 111 37.05 -20.97 -39.21
N TYR A 112 37.45 -21.90 -40.08
CA TYR A 112 37.23 -21.88 -41.53
C TYR A 112 35.76 -21.64 -41.93
N ASP A 113 34.82 -21.99 -41.06
CA ASP A 113 33.37 -21.86 -41.23
C ASP A 113 32.83 -20.41 -41.26
N GLY A 114 33.69 -19.39 -41.15
CA GLY A 114 33.36 -17.97 -41.33
C GLY A 114 32.39 -17.34 -40.30
N ARG A 115 31.73 -18.17 -39.47
CA ARG A 115 30.76 -17.73 -38.45
C ARG A 115 31.48 -17.38 -37.15
N ARG A 116 31.34 -16.13 -36.71
CA ARG A 116 31.88 -15.66 -35.43
C ARG A 116 31.16 -16.38 -34.28
N ARG A 117 31.91 -17.13 -33.45
CA ARG A 117 31.37 -17.68 -32.19
C ARG A 117 31.45 -16.62 -31.08
N GLY A 118 30.40 -16.56 -30.26
CA GLY A 118 30.26 -15.63 -29.13
C GLY A 118 31.16 -15.95 -27.94
#